data_AF-A0A3S0DBX7-F1
#
_entry.id   AF-A0A3S0DBX7-F1
#
_cell.length_a   1.000
_cell.length_b   1.000
_cell.length_c   1.000
_cell.angle_alpha   90.00
_cell.angle_beta   90.00
_cell.angle_gamma   90.00
#
_symmetry.space_group_name_H-M   'P 1'
#
loop_
_entity.id
_entity.type
_entity.pdbx_description
1 polymer ?
#
loop_
_entity_poly.entity_id
_entity_poly.type
_entity_poly.pdbx_seq_one_letter_code
_entity_poly.pdbx_strand_id
1 'polypeptide(L)'
;MAAPKKGRRPTGAQGRPGRALAIILIAMVALTAGMFLTKQTTPRLGIDLAGGTSITLKAKSEPGKPDAVNETNMNTAVGIIERRVNGLGVSEAEVQTQGRDHIIVNIPKGTNEQQARDQVGTTAQLYFRPVLAFADGAPAAPEPKPSTSAGASPSPSASGSGAPKAEGSSKPSASATPSSSATSQGRVLSEALKAPGTPTPSPSASESKKADDSKATPSASAPAPAPTPSADPALANLQTKFATLDCTKEDQRAAAGQGVKPEDPMVACGQRGNQWGKWILGPAQVAGTDVKDAKGVIDQQRGQWIVTMQFTDKGADKFAKITGELATKQSPQNQFAIVLDGEVISDPSVSQALTGGNAEISGGFTQQSAQDLGNMLSYGALPLSFSEDSVTTVTAALGGEQLRAGLIAGAIGLALVVIYLLVYYRGLAFIAIVSLMVSAILTYTIMALLGKGIGFALNLPAVCGAIVAIGITADSFIVYFERIRDEIREGRTLRPAVERAWPRARRTILVSDFVSFLAAAVLFVVTVGKVRGFAFTLGLTTLLDVAVVFLFTKPVMTLLARTKFFSSGHPWSGLDPKRLGAKPPLRRSRRGAPVPAPVDAKEA
;
A
#
# COMPACT_ATOMS: atom_id res chain seq x y z
N MET A 1 69.39 -24.71 -9.47
CA MET A 1 68.36 -24.51 -10.53
C MET A 1 66.99 -24.56 -9.88
N ALA A 2 66.14 -23.55 -10.05
CA ALA A 2 64.78 -23.53 -9.51
C ALA A 2 63.75 -23.56 -10.66
N ALA A 3 62.81 -24.49 -10.63
CA ALA A 3 61.86 -24.71 -11.72
C ALA A 3 60.86 -23.53 -11.86
N PRO A 4 60.48 -23.14 -13.08
CA PRO A 4 59.53 -22.04 -13.30
C PRO A 4 58.13 -22.42 -12.84
N LYS A 5 57.55 -21.67 -11.89
CA LYS A 5 56.17 -21.91 -11.43
C LYS A 5 55.17 -21.70 -12.58
N LYS A 6 54.31 -22.70 -12.74
CA LYS A 6 53.18 -22.82 -13.70
C LYS A 6 52.46 -21.51 -13.98
N GLY A 7 52.06 -21.35 -15.25
CA GLY A 7 51.48 -20.14 -15.82
C GLY A 7 50.32 -19.52 -15.03
N ARG A 8 50.43 -18.20 -14.85
CA ARG A 8 49.35 -17.32 -14.42
C ARG A 8 48.23 -17.40 -15.45
N ARG A 9 47.12 -18.09 -15.13
CA ARG A 9 45.92 -18.14 -15.99
C ARG A 9 45.49 -16.70 -16.31
N PRO A 10 45.20 -16.35 -17.58
CA PRO A 10 44.70 -15.02 -17.89
C PRO A 10 43.31 -14.85 -17.26
N THR A 11 43.20 -14.00 -16.26
CA THR A 11 41.93 -13.55 -15.65
C THR A 11 41.20 -12.55 -16.56
N GLY A 12 41.11 -12.90 -17.85
CA GLY A 12 40.32 -12.23 -18.87
C GLY A 12 39.06 -13.04 -19.14
N ALA A 13 38.11 -13.01 -18.21
CA ALA A 13 36.77 -13.50 -18.50
C ALA A 13 36.16 -12.59 -19.58
N GLN A 14 36.29 -12.96 -20.85
CA GLN A 14 35.62 -12.33 -21.97
C GLN A 14 34.11 -12.57 -21.85
N GLY A 15 33.47 -11.77 -21.00
CA GLY A 15 32.03 -11.78 -20.80
C GLY A 15 31.34 -11.62 -22.15
N ARG A 16 30.60 -12.66 -22.55
CA ARG A 16 29.84 -12.68 -23.81
C ARG A 16 28.91 -11.47 -23.82
N PRO A 17 29.10 -10.46 -24.70
CA PRO A 17 28.37 -9.20 -24.60
C PRO A 17 26.85 -9.39 -24.72
N GLY A 18 26.41 -10.37 -25.51
CA GLY A 18 24.99 -10.74 -25.62
C GLY A 18 24.34 -11.21 -24.31
N ARG A 19 25.10 -11.76 -23.34
CA ARG A 19 24.53 -12.15 -22.03
C ARG A 19 24.16 -10.92 -21.19
N ALA A 20 25.02 -9.90 -21.17
CA ALA A 20 24.74 -8.66 -20.43
C ALA A 20 23.56 -7.89 -21.06
N LEU A 21 23.50 -7.85 -22.39
CA LEU A 21 22.36 -7.26 -23.11
C LEU A 21 21.05 -8.04 -22.89
N ALA A 22 21.11 -9.37 -22.85
CA ALA A 22 19.94 -10.18 -22.51
C ALA A 22 19.47 -9.90 -21.07
N ILE A 23 20.38 -9.75 -20.10
CA ILE A 23 20.03 -9.44 -18.70
C ILE A 23 19.31 -8.08 -18.60
N ILE A 24 19.85 -7.00 -19.19
CA ILE A 24 19.19 -5.68 -19.08
C ILE A 24 17.89 -5.63 -19.88
N LEU A 25 17.80 -6.34 -21.02
CA LEU A 25 16.56 -6.44 -21.79
C LEU A 25 15.48 -7.23 -21.02
N ILE A 26 15.84 -8.35 -20.38
CA ILE A 26 14.93 -9.11 -19.50
C ILE A 26 14.48 -8.23 -18.33
N ALA A 27 15.39 -7.50 -17.68
CA ALA A 27 15.04 -6.59 -16.58
C ALA A 27 14.06 -5.48 -17.05
N MET A 28 14.33 -4.86 -18.20
CA MET A 28 13.44 -3.84 -18.78
C MET A 28 12.06 -4.40 -19.15
N VAL A 29 12.01 -5.60 -19.77
CA VAL A 29 10.75 -6.27 -20.10
C VAL A 29 10.00 -6.68 -18.82
N ALA A 30 10.69 -7.15 -17.78
CA ALA A 30 10.06 -7.51 -16.52
C ALA A 30 9.49 -6.29 -15.78
N LEU A 31 10.22 -5.17 -15.75
CA LEU A 31 9.77 -3.91 -15.12
C LEU A 31 8.60 -3.28 -15.91
N THR A 32 8.70 -3.20 -17.24
CA THR A 32 7.58 -2.71 -18.08
C THR A 32 6.36 -3.61 -17.99
N ALA A 33 6.51 -4.94 -18.06
CA ALA A 33 5.41 -5.88 -17.88
C ALA A 33 4.78 -5.76 -16.49
N GLY A 34 5.59 -5.65 -15.43
CA GLY A 34 5.11 -5.38 -14.07
C GLY A 34 4.26 -4.11 -14.00
N MET A 35 4.74 -3.01 -14.60
CA MET A 35 4.06 -1.71 -14.65
C MET A 35 2.68 -1.80 -15.32
N PHE A 36 2.56 -2.55 -16.42
CA PHE A 36 1.28 -2.78 -17.09
C PHE A 36 0.37 -3.77 -16.34
N LEU A 37 0.92 -4.84 -15.76
CA LEU A 37 0.18 -5.83 -14.97
C LEU A 37 -0.44 -5.23 -13.71
N THR A 38 0.26 -4.30 -13.05
CA THR A 38 -0.26 -3.57 -11.88
C THR A 38 -1.15 -2.38 -12.24
N LYS A 39 -1.35 -2.10 -13.55
CA LYS A 39 -2.03 -0.91 -14.10
C LYS A 39 -1.41 0.43 -13.69
N GLN A 40 -0.13 0.46 -13.30
CA GLN A 40 0.58 1.65 -12.84
C GLN A 40 1.34 2.33 -13.97
N THR A 41 0.66 2.79 -15.02
CA THR A 41 1.32 3.36 -16.21
C THR A 41 1.92 4.76 -16.00
N THR A 42 1.61 5.42 -14.88
CA THR A 42 2.09 6.75 -14.51
C THR A 42 2.67 6.74 -13.08
N PRO A 43 3.81 7.41 -12.82
CA PRO A 43 4.29 7.65 -11.46
C PRO A 43 3.24 8.37 -10.61
N ARG A 44 3.10 7.95 -9.35
CA ARG A 44 2.24 8.64 -8.39
C ARG A 44 2.79 10.05 -8.16
N LEU A 45 1.98 11.07 -8.43
CA LEU A 45 2.38 12.46 -8.27
C LEU A 45 2.28 12.87 -6.80
N GLY A 46 3.34 13.51 -6.29
CA GLY A 46 3.35 14.15 -4.99
C GLY A 46 2.48 15.39 -4.96
N ILE A 47 2.13 15.82 -3.76
CA ILE A 47 1.20 16.92 -3.48
C ILE A 47 1.62 18.27 -4.07
N ASP A 48 2.92 18.47 -4.30
CA ASP A 48 3.46 19.64 -5.01
C ASP A 48 3.07 19.70 -6.49
N LEU A 49 2.76 18.55 -7.10
CA LEU A 49 2.40 18.43 -8.52
C LEU A 49 0.90 18.16 -8.67
N ALA A 50 0.34 17.35 -7.78
CA ALA A 50 -1.08 17.05 -7.74
C ALA A 50 -1.91 18.21 -7.17
N GLY A 51 -1.45 18.88 -6.12
CA GLY A 51 -2.18 19.84 -5.29
C GLY A 51 -2.83 19.20 -4.05
N GLY A 52 -2.84 19.92 -2.92
CA GLY A 52 -3.35 19.47 -1.63
C GLY A 52 -2.65 20.12 -0.43
N THR A 53 -2.89 19.60 0.77
CA THR A 53 -2.25 20.03 2.04
C THR A 53 -1.30 18.94 2.57
N SER A 54 -0.04 19.29 2.81
CA SER A 54 0.95 18.42 3.45
C SER A 54 1.23 18.89 4.87
N ILE A 55 1.12 18.00 5.86
CA ILE A 55 1.39 18.25 7.28
C ILE A 55 2.52 17.33 7.72
N THR A 56 3.61 17.89 8.23
CA THR A 56 4.67 17.13 8.90
C THR A 56 4.46 17.24 10.40
N LEU A 57 4.12 16.12 11.03
CA LEU A 57 4.04 15.96 12.47
C LEU A 57 5.37 15.47 13.02
N LYS A 58 5.71 15.93 14.22
CA LYS A 58 6.83 15.43 15.03
C LYS A 58 6.32 14.78 16.30
N ALA A 59 6.74 13.54 16.53
CA ALA A 59 6.42 12.75 17.71
C ALA A 59 7.18 13.27 18.95
N LYS A 60 6.48 13.29 20.08
CA LYS A 60 6.99 13.67 21.40
C LYS A 60 6.57 12.59 22.39
N SER A 61 7.56 11.95 23.00
CA SER A 61 7.37 11.02 24.12
C SER A 61 6.63 11.72 25.27
N GLU A 62 5.60 11.09 25.82
CA GLU A 62 4.95 11.58 27.03
C GLU A 62 5.86 11.48 28.27
N PRO A 63 5.67 12.35 29.30
CA PRO A 63 6.47 12.32 30.51
C PRO A 63 6.45 10.94 31.19
N GLY A 64 7.64 10.35 31.35
CA GLY A 64 7.83 9.05 32.01
C GLY A 64 8.10 7.85 31.08
N LYS A 65 8.04 8.02 29.75
CA LYS A 65 8.42 6.95 28.79
C LYS A 65 9.33 7.49 27.67
N PRO A 66 10.63 7.73 27.92
CA PRO A 66 11.53 8.32 26.92
C PRO A 66 11.61 7.50 25.62
N ASP A 67 11.63 6.16 25.71
CA ASP A 67 11.72 5.24 24.56
C ASP A 67 10.39 5.03 23.81
N ALA A 68 9.40 5.88 24.04
CA ALA A 68 8.11 5.85 23.35
C ALA A 68 8.23 6.05 21.83
N VAL A 69 9.20 6.85 21.38
CA VAL A 69 9.48 7.07 19.94
C VAL A 69 10.32 5.91 19.40
N ASN A 70 9.63 4.87 18.95
CA ASN A 70 10.19 3.68 18.32
C ASN A 70 9.37 3.28 17.08
N GLU A 71 9.95 2.45 16.21
CA GLU A 71 9.36 2.07 14.92
C GLU A 71 7.96 1.45 15.06
N THR A 72 7.75 0.59 16.07
CA THR A 72 6.44 -0.02 16.33
C THR A 72 5.38 1.04 16.65
N ASN A 73 5.64 1.93 17.60
CA ASN A 73 4.69 2.96 18.01
C ASN A 73 4.46 3.99 16.89
N MET A 74 5.49 4.32 16.11
CA MET A 74 5.38 5.22 14.96
C MET A 74 4.56 4.60 13.82
N ASN A 75 4.71 3.30 13.55
CA ASN A 75 3.90 2.59 12.56
C ASN A 75 2.44 2.44 13.01
N THR A 76 2.19 2.19 14.31
CA THR A 76 0.83 2.25 14.88
C THR A 76 0.23 3.64 14.71
N ALA A 77 0.99 4.70 15.00
CA ALA A 77 0.55 6.09 14.83
C ALA A 77 0.26 6.45 13.36
N VAL A 78 1.00 5.92 12.40
CA VAL A 78 0.68 6.04 10.97
C VAL A 78 -0.69 5.43 10.67
N GLY A 79 -0.94 4.18 11.07
CA GLY A 79 -2.23 3.53 10.87
C GLY A 79 -3.39 4.14 11.67
N ILE A 80 -3.09 4.94 12.70
CA ILE A 80 -4.06 5.78 13.42
C ILE A 80 -4.47 6.97 12.56
N ILE A 81 -3.49 7.77 12.14
CA ILE A 81 -3.74 9.01 11.41
C ILE A 81 -4.34 8.70 10.03
N GLU A 82 -3.89 7.63 9.36
CA GLU A 82 -4.44 7.18 8.07
C GLU A 82 -5.93 6.89 8.18
N ARG A 83 -6.37 6.17 9.22
CA ARG A 83 -7.79 5.88 9.46
C ARG A 83 -8.60 7.14 9.76
N ARG A 84 -8.06 8.10 10.53
CA ARG A 84 -8.74 9.38 10.79
C ARG A 84 -8.96 10.16 9.50
N VAL A 85 -7.93 10.30 8.67
CA VAL A 85 -8.04 11.05 7.41
C VAL A 85 -8.97 10.33 6.42
N ASN A 86 -8.91 9.00 6.30
CA ASN A 86 -9.82 8.22 5.47
C ASN A 86 -11.29 8.28 5.95
N GLY A 87 -11.53 8.35 7.26
CA GLY A 87 -12.88 8.44 7.86
C GLY A 87 -13.60 9.78 7.60
N LEU A 88 -12.91 10.73 6.97
CA LEU A 88 -13.41 12.08 6.66
C LEU A 88 -13.75 12.25 5.15
N GLY A 89 -13.94 11.14 4.43
CA GLY A 89 -14.22 11.13 2.99
C GLY A 89 -13.01 11.42 2.09
N VAL A 90 -11.82 11.66 2.68
CA VAL A 90 -10.59 11.94 1.92
C VAL A 90 -10.06 10.65 1.31
N SER A 91 -10.42 10.41 0.05
CA SER A 91 -9.84 9.33 -0.74
C SER A 91 -8.37 9.64 -1.09
N GLU A 92 -7.50 8.64 -1.00
CA GLU A 92 -6.06 8.70 -1.33
C GLU A 92 -5.16 9.55 -0.42
N ALA A 93 -5.58 9.83 0.82
CA ALA A 93 -4.67 10.35 1.83
C ALA A 93 -3.48 9.42 2.04
N GLU A 94 -2.31 10.01 2.29
CA GLU A 94 -1.08 9.26 2.51
C GLU A 94 -0.44 9.66 3.84
N VAL A 95 -0.18 8.67 4.67
CA VAL A 95 0.50 8.84 5.95
C VAL A 95 1.74 7.95 5.94
N GLN A 96 2.91 8.53 6.20
CA GLN A 96 4.18 7.80 6.21
C GLN A 96 5.07 8.25 7.37
N THR A 97 5.75 7.31 8.02
CA THR A 97 6.85 7.63 8.93
C THR A 97 8.02 8.24 8.15
N GLN A 98 8.66 9.25 8.71
CA GLN A 98 9.86 9.86 8.15
C GLN A 98 10.97 9.98 9.20
N GLY A 99 12.08 9.29 8.96
CA GLY A 99 13.20 9.29 9.90
C GLY A 99 12.87 8.40 11.11
N ARG A 100 13.08 8.91 12.32
CA ARG A 100 12.80 8.18 13.58
C ARG A 100 11.56 8.70 14.31
N ASP A 101 11.20 9.95 14.09
CA ASP A 101 10.34 10.76 14.96
C ASP A 101 9.34 11.64 14.20
N HIS A 102 9.31 11.65 12.85
CA HIS A 102 8.34 12.44 12.09
C HIS A 102 7.32 11.55 11.36
N ILE A 103 6.13 12.10 11.10
CA ILE A 103 5.10 11.51 10.24
C ILE A 103 4.69 12.59 9.23
N ILE A 104 4.74 12.27 7.93
CA ILE A 104 4.16 13.12 6.88
C ILE A 104 2.74 12.65 6.61
N VAL A 105 1.81 13.61 6.53
CA VAL A 105 0.42 13.42 6.15
C VAL A 105 0.15 14.26 4.91
N ASN A 106 -0.07 13.61 3.77
CA ASN A 106 -0.39 14.22 2.49
C ASN A 106 -1.89 14.06 2.21
N ILE A 107 -2.64 15.16 2.22
CA ILE A 107 -4.08 15.21 1.99
C ILE A 107 -4.34 15.79 0.59
N PRO A 108 -4.87 15.01 -0.37
CA PRO A 108 -5.19 15.50 -1.71
C PRO A 108 -6.30 16.57 -1.69
N LYS A 109 -6.55 17.18 -2.86
CA LYS A 109 -7.47 18.31 -3.04
C LYS A 109 -8.84 18.09 -2.39
N GLY A 110 -9.32 19.11 -1.69
CA GLY A 110 -10.69 19.18 -1.16
C GLY A 110 -10.73 19.71 0.27
N THR A 111 -9.72 19.38 1.07
CA THR A 111 -9.66 19.73 2.50
C THR A 111 -8.96 21.08 2.72
N ASN A 112 -9.60 21.97 3.48
CA ASN A 112 -8.99 23.23 3.92
C ASN A 112 -7.83 22.98 4.91
N GLU A 113 -6.83 23.85 4.92
CA GLU A 113 -5.63 23.67 5.77
C GLU A 113 -5.97 23.57 7.26
N GLN A 114 -6.84 24.44 7.77
CA GLN A 114 -7.27 24.43 9.18
C GLN A 114 -8.02 23.12 9.52
N GLN A 115 -8.95 22.71 8.66
CA GLN A 115 -9.67 21.46 8.82
C GLN A 115 -8.72 20.26 8.84
N ALA A 116 -7.74 20.22 7.93
CA ALA A 116 -6.70 19.19 7.92
C ALA A 116 -5.82 19.20 9.18
N ARG A 117 -5.44 20.38 9.69
CA ARG A 117 -4.68 20.52 10.95
C ARG A 117 -5.47 20.01 12.15
N ASP A 118 -6.71 20.46 12.34
CA ASP A 118 -7.57 20.06 13.45
C ASP A 118 -7.81 18.53 13.47
N GLN A 119 -7.88 17.91 12.29
CA GLN A 119 -8.10 16.47 12.09
C GLN A 119 -6.84 15.60 12.22
N VAL A 120 -5.65 16.19 12.10
CA VAL A 120 -4.37 15.46 12.09
C VAL A 120 -3.54 15.74 13.35
N GLY A 121 -3.62 16.95 13.92
CA GLY A 121 -2.86 17.38 15.10
C GLY A 121 -3.53 17.07 16.45
N THR A 122 -4.83 16.76 16.49
CA THR A 122 -5.52 16.36 17.73
C THR A 122 -5.21 14.91 18.09
N THR A 123 -5.02 14.60 19.38
CA THR A 123 -4.91 13.21 19.85
C THR A 123 -6.28 12.53 19.80
N ALA A 124 -6.32 11.28 19.35
CA ALA A 124 -7.55 10.52 19.25
C ALA A 124 -8.11 10.16 20.64
N GLN A 125 -9.40 10.39 20.85
CA GLN A 125 -10.07 10.21 22.13
C GLN A 125 -10.92 8.95 22.12
N LEU A 126 -10.42 7.92 22.82
CA LEU A 126 -11.15 6.69 23.08
C LEU A 126 -11.94 6.83 24.40
N TYR A 127 -13.23 6.49 24.40
CA TYR A 127 -14.09 6.49 25.59
C TYR A 127 -14.99 5.26 25.62
N PHE A 128 -15.26 4.75 26.82
CA PHE A 128 -16.22 3.68 27.04
C PHE A 128 -17.48 4.28 27.69
N ARG A 129 -18.62 4.12 27.02
CA ARG A 129 -19.90 4.75 27.37
C ARG A 129 -21.01 3.68 27.45
N PRO A 130 -21.88 3.70 28.47
CA PRO A 130 -23.00 2.77 28.56
C PRO A 130 -24.03 3.09 27.47
N VAL A 131 -24.56 2.06 26.81
CA VAL A 131 -25.64 2.23 25.83
C VAL A 131 -26.95 2.48 26.58
N LEU A 132 -27.68 3.52 26.16
CA LEU A 132 -29.01 3.85 26.69
C LEU A 132 -30.12 3.42 25.73
N ALA A 133 -29.89 3.58 24.42
CA ALA A 133 -30.77 3.13 23.35
C ALA A 133 -29.97 2.84 22.07
N PHE A 134 -30.52 1.98 21.21
CA PHE A 134 -29.99 1.61 19.89
C PHE A 134 -31.13 1.56 18.88
N ALA A 135 -30.87 1.97 17.64
CA ALA A 135 -31.76 1.78 16.49
C ALA A 135 -30.94 1.68 15.18
N ASP A 136 -31.58 1.20 14.11
CA ASP A 136 -31.00 1.22 12.77
C ASP A 136 -30.72 2.66 12.30
N GLY A 137 -29.73 2.84 11.42
CA GLY A 137 -29.16 4.14 11.09
C GLY A 137 -30.08 5.12 10.37
N ALA A 138 -31.24 4.68 9.85
CA ALA A 138 -32.22 5.56 9.22
C ALA A 138 -33.08 6.31 10.26
N PRO A 139 -33.65 7.48 9.93
CA PRO A 139 -34.72 8.08 10.73
C PRO A 139 -35.90 7.12 10.87
N ALA A 140 -36.47 7.03 12.08
CA ALA A 140 -37.68 6.24 12.26
C ALA A 140 -38.83 6.86 11.46
N ALA A 141 -39.50 6.08 10.63
CA ALA A 141 -40.69 6.54 9.93
C ALA A 141 -41.78 6.92 10.96
N PRO A 142 -42.47 8.07 10.82
CA PRO A 142 -43.51 8.46 11.76
C PRO A 142 -44.66 7.45 11.72
N GLU A 143 -44.96 6.83 12.85
CA GLU A 143 -46.10 5.92 12.97
C GLU A 143 -47.42 6.66 12.69
N PRO A 144 -48.36 6.06 11.94
CA PRO A 144 -49.67 6.64 11.75
C PRO A 144 -50.45 6.64 13.06
N LYS A 145 -50.88 7.82 13.52
CA LYS A 145 -51.72 7.97 14.72
C LYS A 145 -53.01 7.13 14.59
N PRO A 146 -53.47 6.45 15.65
CA PRO A 146 -54.76 5.76 15.62
C PRO A 146 -55.89 6.78 15.48
N SER A 147 -56.65 6.71 14.38
CA SER A 147 -57.87 7.48 14.20
C SER A 147 -58.99 6.87 15.04
N THR A 148 -59.45 7.61 16.06
CA THR A 148 -60.65 7.25 16.81
C THR A 148 -61.88 7.37 15.92
N SER A 149 -62.75 6.36 15.94
CA SER A 149 -64.08 6.43 15.33
C SER A 149 -65.10 5.83 16.28
N ALA A 150 -65.81 6.70 17.00
CA ALA A 150 -67.04 6.34 17.68
C ALA A 150 -68.16 6.20 16.63
N GLY A 151 -68.99 5.17 16.75
CA GLY A 151 -69.96 4.82 15.72
C GLY A 151 -71.35 5.45 15.89
N ALA A 152 -72.14 5.35 14.82
CA ALA A 152 -73.60 5.39 14.84
C ALA A 152 -74.17 4.49 13.73
N SER A 153 -75.25 3.75 14.05
CA SER A 153 -76.07 2.92 13.15
C SER A 153 -77.46 3.60 13.00
N PRO A 154 -78.39 3.25 12.07
CA PRO A 154 -78.84 1.87 11.77
C PRO A 154 -79.24 1.51 10.30
N SER A 155 -79.69 0.26 10.16
CA SER A 155 -80.13 -0.54 8.98
C SER A 155 -81.56 -0.18 8.42
N PRO A 156 -82.26 -0.90 7.48
CA PRO A 156 -81.95 -2.17 6.74
C PRO A 156 -82.44 -2.29 5.25
N SER A 157 -82.35 -3.52 4.69
CA SER A 157 -83.05 -4.12 3.50
C SER A 157 -82.45 -3.92 2.09
N ALA A 158 -82.49 -4.87 1.14
CA ALA A 158 -82.81 -6.33 1.15
C ALA A 158 -82.36 -7.04 -0.17
N SER A 159 -82.21 -8.39 -0.12
CA SER A 159 -82.35 -9.44 -1.18
C SER A 159 -81.92 -9.18 -2.65
N GLY A 160 -81.26 -10.09 -3.40
CA GLY A 160 -80.80 -11.46 -3.13
C GLY A 160 -80.46 -12.25 -4.43
N SER A 161 -80.00 -13.51 -4.28
CA SER A 161 -79.95 -14.62 -5.28
C SER A 161 -79.12 -14.51 -6.58
N GLY A 162 -78.40 -15.60 -6.92
CA GLY A 162 -78.16 -16.00 -8.33
C GLY A 162 -76.73 -16.45 -8.72
N ALA A 163 -76.56 -17.76 -8.95
CA ALA A 163 -75.39 -18.40 -9.58
C ALA A 163 -75.92 -19.44 -10.62
N PRO A 164 -75.12 -20.16 -11.44
CA PRO A 164 -73.85 -19.84 -12.12
C PRO A 164 -73.76 -20.31 -13.62
N LYS A 165 -72.63 -20.01 -14.29
CA LYS A 165 -71.90 -20.84 -15.31
C LYS A 165 -72.49 -21.10 -16.72
N ALA A 166 -71.75 -20.72 -17.79
CA ALA A 166 -71.46 -21.53 -19.00
C ALA A 166 -70.41 -20.87 -19.95
N GLU A 167 -69.55 -21.72 -20.55
CA GLU A 167 -68.96 -21.77 -21.93
C GLU A 167 -68.65 -20.47 -22.77
N GLY A 168 -67.67 -20.43 -23.69
CA GLY A 168 -66.64 -21.41 -24.08
C GLY A 168 -65.84 -21.01 -25.35
N SER A 169 -64.59 -21.51 -25.45
CA SER A 169 -63.77 -21.82 -26.66
C SER A 169 -63.47 -20.80 -27.78
N SER A 170 -62.17 -20.64 -28.09
CA SER A 170 -61.66 -20.79 -29.48
C SER A 170 -60.13 -21.08 -29.55
N LYS A 171 -59.71 -21.79 -30.60
CA LYS A 171 -58.34 -22.27 -31.03
C LYS A 171 -58.37 -22.19 -32.61
N PRO A 172 -57.37 -22.58 -33.45
CA PRO A 172 -55.99 -23.07 -33.24
C PRO A 172 -54.88 -22.68 -34.26
N SER A 173 -53.61 -22.91 -33.87
CA SER A 173 -52.55 -23.70 -34.59
C SER A 173 -51.24 -23.62 -33.79
N ALA A 174 -50.61 -24.70 -33.30
CA ALA A 174 -49.90 -25.80 -34.01
C ALA A 174 -48.65 -25.27 -34.75
N SER A 175 -47.41 -25.76 -34.56
CA SER A 175 -46.91 -27.06 -34.02
C SER A 175 -45.44 -26.89 -33.53
N ALA A 176 -44.72 -27.79 -32.84
CA ALA A 176 -44.97 -29.16 -32.34
C ALA A 176 -44.05 -29.48 -31.11
N THR A 177 -43.81 -30.78 -30.83
CA THR A 177 -43.04 -31.46 -29.75
C THR A 177 -42.40 -32.76 -30.34
N PRO A 178 -41.80 -33.75 -29.62
CA PRO A 178 -41.58 -33.94 -28.17
C PRO A 178 -40.11 -34.20 -27.72
N SER A 179 -39.85 -35.30 -27.00
CA SER A 179 -39.21 -35.23 -25.66
C SER A 179 -38.78 -36.61 -25.09
N SER A 180 -38.02 -36.62 -23.98
CA SER A 180 -37.61 -37.77 -23.14
C SER A 180 -36.61 -38.75 -23.79
N SER A 181 -35.88 -39.64 -23.08
CA SER A 181 -36.04 -40.20 -21.73
C SER A 181 -34.70 -40.66 -21.09
N ALA A 182 -34.72 -41.12 -19.83
CA ALA A 182 -33.59 -41.74 -19.12
C ALA A 182 -33.71 -43.28 -19.06
N THR A 183 -32.61 -44.02 -18.80
CA THR A 183 -32.50 -45.26 -17.97
C THR A 183 -31.04 -45.79 -17.95
N SER A 184 -30.74 -46.76 -17.09
CA SER A 184 -29.44 -47.19 -16.55
C SER A 184 -28.74 -48.41 -17.23
N GLN A 185 -27.58 -48.81 -16.66
CA GLN A 185 -26.70 -49.98 -16.94
C GLN A 185 -25.63 -49.80 -18.05
N GLY A 186 -24.39 -50.30 -17.95
CA GLY A 186 -23.66 -50.95 -16.84
C GLY A 186 -22.42 -51.75 -17.30
N ARG A 187 -21.44 -52.02 -16.40
CA ARG A 187 -20.22 -52.89 -16.55
C ARG A 187 -19.10 -52.29 -17.48
N VAL A 188 -17.78 -52.52 -17.31
CA VAL A 188 -16.92 -53.58 -16.71
C VAL A 188 -15.65 -53.00 -16.02
N LEU A 189 -15.23 -53.45 -14.81
CA LEU A 189 -14.06 -54.34 -14.44
C LEU A 189 -12.64 -53.74 -14.67
N SER A 190 -11.52 -54.05 -13.97
CA SER A 190 -11.15 -54.78 -12.72
C SER A 190 -9.61 -54.63 -12.48
N GLU A 191 -8.92 -54.92 -11.36
CA GLU A 191 -9.26 -55.11 -9.92
C GLU A 191 -7.99 -55.42 -9.07
N ALA A 192 -7.84 -54.88 -7.85
CA ALA A 192 -6.88 -55.36 -6.82
C ALA A 192 -7.24 -54.82 -5.40
N LEU A 193 -7.99 -55.58 -4.57
CA LEU A 193 -7.51 -56.51 -3.51
C LEU A 193 -6.96 -55.81 -2.23
N LYS A 194 -7.30 -56.21 -0.99
CA LYS A 194 -8.32 -57.15 -0.47
C LYS A 194 -8.52 -56.97 1.06
N ALA A 195 -9.72 -57.24 1.58
CA ALA A 195 -9.97 -57.55 3.02
C ALA A 195 -9.76 -59.08 3.26
N PRO A 196 -10.08 -59.77 4.41
CA PRO A 196 -11.15 -59.55 5.42
C PRO A 196 -10.67 -59.72 6.91
N GLY A 197 -11.48 -59.79 7.98
CA GLY A 197 -12.95 -59.90 8.09
C GLY A 197 -13.55 -59.77 9.52
N THR A 198 -14.89 -59.95 9.55
CA THR A 198 -15.94 -59.90 10.60
C THR A 198 -15.89 -61.06 11.64
N PRO A 199 -16.78 -61.20 12.69
CA PRO A 199 -18.16 -60.65 12.87
C PRO A 199 -18.67 -60.24 14.30
N THR A 200 -19.91 -59.73 14.36
CA THR A 200 -20.80 -59.44 15.52
C THR A 200 -21.57 -60.70 16.01
N PRO A 201 -22.21 -60.79 17.22
CA PRO A 201 -23.57 -60.21 17.45
C PRO A 201 -24.09 -59.92 18.93
N SER A 202 -25.03 -58.96 19.07
CA SER A 202 -26.21 -58.97 20.01
C SER A 202 -26.00 -58.85 21.57
N PRO A 203 -27.06 -58.81 22.45
CA PRO A 203 -27.85 -57.60 22.82
C PRO A 203 -28.07 -57.38 24.35
N SER A 204 -28.75 -56.29 24.76
CA SER A 204 -29.62 -56.25 25.98
C SER A 204 -30.63 -55.08 25.96
N ALA A 205 -31.63 -55.10 26.84
CA ALA A 205 -32.88 -54.32 26.75
C ALA A 205 -33.34 -53.65 28.08
N SER A 206 -34.54 -53.04 28.04
CA SER A 206 -35.29 -52.33 29.11
C SER A 206 -34.80 -50.90 29.46
N GLU A 207 -35.67 -49.93 29.80
CA GLU A 207 -37.11 -49.99 30.12
C GLU A 207 -37.88 -48.72 29.72
N SER A 208 -39.23 -48.81 29.64
CA SER A 208 -40.12 -47.78 29.06
C SER A 208 -40.86 -46.93 30.10
N LYS A 209 -41.14 -45.65 29.79
CA LYS A 209 -42.47 -45.02 29.99
C LYS A 209 -42.65 -43.71 29.20
N LYS A 210 -43.91 -43.34 28.98
CA LYS A 210 -44.42 -42.47 27.88
C LYS A 210 -45.32 -41.35 28.42
N ALA A 211 -45.17 -40.13 27.90
CA ALA A 211 -46.18 -39.06 27.74
C ALA A 211 -45.48 -37.79 27.19
N ASP A 212 -46.08 -36.93 26.34
CA ASP A 212 -47.08 -37.15 25.29
C ASP A 212 -46.96 -36.01 24.25
N ASP A 213 -47.60 -36.14 23.09
CA ASP A 213 -47.44 -35.21 21.95
C ASP A 213 -47.98 -33.78 22.16
N SER A 214 -47.26 -32.77 21.64
CA SER A 214 -47.85 -31.51 21.13
C SER A 214 -46.92 -30.69 20.22
N LYS A 215 -46.95 -31.02 18.92
CA LYS A 215 -47.03 -30.09 17.77
C LYS A 215 -46.31 -28.73 17.88
N ALA A 216 -45.08 -28.66 17.37
CA ALA A 216 -44.41 -27.38 17.09
C ALA A 216 -45.07 -26.61 15.94
N THR A 217 -45.23 -25.28 16.09
CA THR A 217 -45.61 -24.31 15.05
C THR A 217 -44.60 -23.15 15.11
N PRO A 218 -44.18 -22.53 14.00
CA PRO A 218 -43.10 -21.53 14.05
C PRO A 218 -43.55 -20.25 14.74
N SER A 219 -42.82 -19.81 15.77
CA SER A 219 -43.08 -18.51 16.41
C SER A 219 -42.38 -17.39 15.64
N ALA A 220 -43.14 -16.40 15.21
CA ALA A 220 -42.63 -15.22 14.51
C ALA A 220 -41.95 -14.24 15.48
N SER A 221 -40.99 -13.47 14.97
CA SER A 221 -40.31 -12.40 15.73
C SER A 221 -41.31 -11.34 16.23
N ALA A 222 -41.32 -11.08 17.53
CA ALA A 222 -42.04 -9.96 18.11
C ALA A 222 -41.25 -8.64 17.96
N PRO A 223 -41.91 -7.49 17.70
CA PRO A 223 -41.23 -6.19 17.69
C PRO A 223 -40.75 -5.76 19.08
N ALA A 224 -39.68 -4.96 19.13
CA ALA A 224 -39.20 -4.36 20.37
C ALA A 224 -40.18 -3.28 20.91
N PRO A 225 -40.34 -3.13 22.23
CA PRO A 225 -41.20 -2.11 22.81
C PRO A 225 -40.63 -0.70 22.63
N ALA A 226 -41.49 0.26 22.31
CA ALA A 226 -41.13 1.68 22.18
C ALA A 226 -40.72 2.30 23.55
N PRO A 227 -39.76 3.23 23.58
CA PRO A 227 -39.30 3.85 24.82
C PRO A 227 -40.32 4.84 25.39
N THR A 228 -40.53 4.79 26.71
CA THR A 228 -41.33 5.76 27.46
C THR A 228 -40.62 7.13 27.54
N PRO A 229 -41.34 8.25 27.38
CA PRO A 229 -40.74 9.58 27.47
C PRO A 229 -40.25 9.86 28.89
N SER A 230 -39.01 10.35 29.00
CA SER A 230 -38.30 10.55 30.27
C SER A 230 -38.39 12.02 30.71
N ALA A 231 -38.43 12.29 32.02
CA ALA A 231 -38.70 13.62 32.57
C ALA A 231 -37.49 14.60 32.59
N ASP A 232 -36.41 14.31 31.87
CA ASP A 232 -35.19 15.14 31.82
C ASP A 232 -35.11 15.91 30.48
N PRO A 233 -35.07 17.25 30.48
CA PRO A 233 -34.99 18.05 29.26
C PRO A 233 -33.70 17.83 28.44
N ALA A 234 -32.58 17.41 29.06
CA ALA A 234 -31.37 17.06 28.32
C ALA A 234 -31.57 15.75 27.52
N LEU A 235 -32.24 14.76 28.13
CA LEU A 235 -32.51 13.48 27.48
C LEU A 235 -33.58 13.61 26.39
N ALA A 236 -34.59 14.47 26.55
CA ALA A 236 -35.59 14.78 25.52
C ALA A 236 -34.97 15.43 24.27
N ASN A 237 -33.97 16.31 24.45
CA ASN A 237 -33.21 16.89 23.33
C ASN A 237 -32.37 15.82 22.60
N LEU A 238 -31.75 14.89 23.34
CA LEU A 238 -31.01 13.77 22.75
C LEU A 238 -31.93 12.78 22.00
N GLN A 239 -33.10 12.47 22.55
CA GLN A 239 -34.12 11.65 21.87
C GLN A 239 -34.58 12.30 20.57
N THR A 240 -34.75 13.64 20.55
CA THR A 240 -35.08 14.39 19.34
C THR A 240 -33.97 14.29 18.30
N LYS A 241 -32.71 14.56 18.69
CA LYS A 241 -31.53 14.40 17.82
C LYS A 241 -31.46 12.98 17.25
N PHE A 242 -31.60 11.97 18.11
CA PHE A 242 -31.58 10.55 17.74
C PHE A 242 -32.69 10.16 16.75
N ALA A 243 -33.91 10.68 16.92
CA ALA A 243 -35.00 10.45 15.97
C ALA A 243 -34.66 11.02 14.58
N THR A 244 -34.11 12.24 14.53
CA THR A 244 -33.74 12.92 13.28
C THR A 244 -32.43 12.45 12.64
N LEU A 245 -31.53 11.83 13.40
CA LEU A 245 -30.20 11.43 12.95
C LEU A 245 -30.29 10.30 11.92
N ASP A 246 -29.62 10.51 10.79
CA ASP A 246 -29.51 9.60 9.66
C ASP A 246 -28.05 9.20 9.44
N CYS A 247 -27.62 8.12 10.08
CA CYS A 247 -26.26 7.59 9.97
C CYS A 247 -25.95 6.98 8.58
N THR A 248 -26.93 6.87 7.68
CA THR A 248 -26.64 6.52 6.28
C THR A 248 -25.92 7.65 5.55
N LYS A 249 -26.09 8.91 6.00
CA LYS A 249 -25.48 10.11 5.43
C LYS A 249 -24.15 10.45 6.11
N GLU A 250 -23.12 10.68 5.29
CA GLU A 250 -21.74 10.89 5.73
C GLU A 250 -21.56 12.14 6.61
N ASP A 251 -22.09 13.27 6.16
CA ASP A 251 -22.02 14.54 6.90
C ASP A 251 -22.63 14.44 8.30
N GLN A 252 -23.71 13.64 8.44
CA GLN A 252 -24.36 13.44 9.73
C GLN A 252 -23.61 12.47 10.64
N ARG A 253 -22.92 11.46 10.09
CA ARG A 253 -22.02 10.60 10.88
C ARG A 253 -20.91 11.42 11.52
N ALA A 254 -20.21 12.21 10.71
CA ALA A 254 -19.10 13.04 11.17
C ALA A 254 -19.55 14.07 12.22
N ALA A 255 -20.75 14.64 12.08
CA ALA A 255 -21.27 15.64 13.01
C ALA A 255 -21.88 15.05 14.31
N ALA A 256 -22.31 13.78 14.33
CA ALA A 256 -23.11 13.22 15.42
C ALA A 256 -22.44 13.32 16.81
N GLY A 257 -21.15 13.00 16.87
CA GLY A 257 -20.38 12.94 18.12
C GLY A 257 -19.38 14.08 18.36
N GLN A 258 -19.28 15.06 17.45
CA GLN A 258 -18.28 16.12 17.56
C GLN A 258 -18.56 17.09 18.71
N GLY A 259 -17.49 17.45 19.43
CA GLY A 259 -17.51 18.50 20.47
C GLY A 259 -18.27 18.15 21.75
N VAL A 260 -18.75 16.91 21.91
CA VAL A 260 -19.44 16.48 23.14
C VAL A 260 -18.42 16.15 24.22
N LYS A 261 -18.61 16.68 25.43
CA LYS A 261 -17.68 16.45 26.55
C LYS A 261 -17.78 15.01 27.07
N PRO A 262 -16.74 14.49 27.77
CA PRO A 262 -16.79 13.16 28.37
C PRO A 262 -17.96 13.00 29.35
N GLU A 263 -18.31 14.05 30.10
CA GLU A 263 -19.34 14.04 31.14
C GLU A 263 -20.77 14.10 30.59
N ASP A 264 -20.95 14.55 29.35
CA ASP A 264 -22.27 14.74 28.74
C ASP A 264 -22.72 13.45 28.01
N PRO A 265 -24.01 13.06 28.09
CA PRO A 265 -24.58 12.01 27.24
C PRO A 265 -24.63 12.47 25.77
N MET A 266 -24.49 11.52 24.83
CA MET A 266 -24.31 11.82 23.40
C MET A 266 -25.15 10.91 22.49
N VAL A 267 -25.33 11.34 21.24
CA VAL A 267 -25.72 10.45 20.14
C VAL A 267 -24.50 10.10 19.31
N ALA A 268 -24.45 8.89 18.77
CA ALA A 268 -23.33 8.43 17.96
C ALA A 268 -23.81 7.53 16.80
N CYS A 269 -23.10 7.58 15.69
CA CYS A 269 -23.19 6.61 14.60
C CYS A 269 -22.10 5.55 14.74
N GLY A 270 -22.23 4.46 13.99
CA GLY A 270 -21.27 3.34 13.97
C GLY A 270 -21.79 2.17 13.14
N GLN A 271 -20.92 1.20 12.86
CA GLN A 271 -21.28 0.02 12.06
C GLN A 271 -21.50 -1.22 12.93
N ARG A 272 -22.57 -1.95 12.65
CA ARG A 272 -22.82 -3.30 13.18
C ARG A 272 -22.89 -4.27 12.00
N GLY A 273 -21.77 -4.94 11.72
CA GLY A 273 -21.59 -5.66 10.46
C GLY A 273 -21.57 -4.70 9.27
N ASN A 274 -22.33 -5.00 8.21
CA ASN A 274 -22.41 -4.15 7.01
C ASN A 274 -23.51 -3.07 7.07
N GLN A 275 -24.09 -2.81 8.24
CA GLN A 275 -25.19 -1.86 8.42
C GLN A 275 -24.81 -0.75 9.40
N TRP A 276 -25.22 0.48 9.08
CA TRP A 276 -25.10 1.63 9.98
C TRP A 276 -26.21 1.61 11.03
N GLY A 277 -25.84 1.80 12.29
CA GLY A 277 -26.74 2.01 13.41
C GLY A 277 -26.59 3.42 14.00
N LYS A 278 -27.47 3.73 14.95
CA LYS A 278 -27.36 4.88 15.84
C LYS A 278 -27.56 4.48 17.29
N TRP A 279 -26.83 5.14 18.18
CA TRP A 279 -26.85 4.91 19.62
C TRP A 279 -27.16 6.20 20.38
N ILE A 280 -27.90 6.09 21.48
CA ILE A 280 -27.85 7.07 22.58
C ILE A 280 -26.92 6.48 23.63
N LEU A 281 -25.91 7.25 24.02
CA LEU A 281 -24.84 6.85 24.93
C LEU A 281 -24.83 7.73 26.17
N GLY A 282 -24.57 7.13 27.33
CA GLY A 282 -24.37 7.87 28.56
C GLY A 282 -23.01 8.58 28.64
N PRO A 283 -22.73 9.27 29.75
CA PRO A 283 -21.43 9.83 30.06
C PRO A 283 -20.32 8.78 30.02
N ALA A 284 -19.10 9.18 29.63
CA ALA A 284 -17.92 8.33 29.61
C ALA A 284 -17.58 7.84 31.04
N GLN A 285 -17.49 6.52 31.21
CA GLN A 285 -17.20 5.89 32.50
C GLN A 285 -15.74 5.43 32.62
N VAL A 286 -15.11 5.10 31.48
CA VAL A 286 -13.69 4.76 31.38
C VAL A 286 -13.12 5.52 30.18
N ALA A 287 -11.92 6.08 30.34
CA ALA A 287 -11.20 6.78 29.27
C ALA A 287 -10.17 5.87 28.61
N GLY A 288 -9.75 6.19 27.39
CA GLY A 288 -8.68 5.46 26.70
C GLY A 288 -7.38 5.40 27.49
N THR A 289 -7.05 6.47 28.22
CA THR A 289 -5.88 6.55 29.11
C THR A 289 -5.93 5.58 30.30
N ASP A 290 -7.12 5.02 30.61
CA ASP A 290 -7.26 3.98 31.61
C ASP A 290 -6.89 2.58 31.04
N VAL A 291 -6.78 2.43 29.70
CA VAL A 291 -6.31 1.22 29.00
C VAL A 291 -4.79 1.18 28.96
N LYS A 292 -4.21 0.04 29.29
CA LYS A 292 -2.75 -0.19 29.35
C LYS A 292 -2.21 -0.88 28.11
N ASP A 293 -2.96 -1.83 27.56
CA ASP A 293 -2.61 -2.61 26.37
C ASP A 293 -3.88 -3.22 25.75
N ALA A 294 -3.93 -3.39 24.43
CA ALA A 294 -5.03 -4.05 23.73
C ALA A 294 -4.55 -4.73 22.45
N LYS A 295 -4.91 -6.02 22.27
CA LYS A 295 -4.39 -6.86 21.18
C LYS A 295 -5.40 -7.88 20.68
N GLY A 296 -5.52 -7.98 19.35
CA GLY A 296 -6.17 -9.09 18.66
C GLY A 296 -5.30 -10.34 18.72
N VAL A 297 -5.81 -11.41 19.34
CA VAL A 297 -5.11 -12.68 19.55
C VAL A 297 -6.01 -13.86 19.21
N ILE A 298 -5.43 -15.01 18.90
CA ILE A 298 -6.18 -16.25 18.76
C ILE A 298 -6.30 -16.93 20.13
N ASP A 299 -7.52 -17.22 20.57
CA ASP A 299 -7.73 -18.12 21.69
C ASP A 299 -7.41 -19.55 21.23
N GLN A 300 -6.34 -20.12 21.78
CA GLN A 300 -5.88 -21.46 21.45
C GLN A 300 -6.85 -22.56 21.93
N GLN A 301 -7.71 -22.30 22.91
CA GLN A 301 -8.70 -23.25 23.41
C GLN A 301 -9.96 -23.27 22.54
N ARG A 302 -10.44 -22.09 22.10
CA ARG A 302 -11.65 -21.95 21.27
C ARG A 302 -11.37 -21.96 19.76
N GLY A 303 -10.12 -21.77 19.34
CA GLY A 303 -9.73 -21.66 17.92
C GLY A 303 -10.28 -20.41 17.22
N GLN A 304 -10.62 -19.37 17.99
CA GLN A 304 -11.30 -18.17 17.52
C GLN A 304 -10.46 -16.92 17.79
N TRP A 305 -10.60 -15.90 16.94
CA TRP A 305 -9.98 -14.61 17.18
C TRP A 305 -10.79 -13.80 18.18
N ILE A 306 -10.09 -13.26 19.18
CA ILE A 306 -10.63 -12.43 20.25
C ILE A 306 -9.77 -11.17 20.37
N VAL A 307 -10.31 -10.12 21.00
CA VAL A 307 -9.53 -8.95 21.39
C VAL A 307 -9.38 -8.95 22.90
N THR A 308 -8.14 -9.02 23.36
CA THR A 308 -7.80 -8.95 24.78
C THR A 308 -7.38 -7.53 25.14
N MET A 309 -7.81 -7.08 26.30
CA MET A 309 -7.53 -5.75 26.85
C MET A 309 -6.98 -5.88 28.27
N GLN A 310 -6.04 -5.00 28.61
CA GLN A 310 -5.53 -4.82 29.96
C GLN A 310 -5.75 -3.35 30.36
N PHE A 311 -6.25 -3.12 31.57
CA PHE A 311 -6.43 -1.79 32.13
C PHE A 311 -5.27 -1.43 33.07
N THR A 312 -5.14 -0.14 33.37
CA THR A 312 -4.39 0.35 34.54
C THR A 312 -5.16 0.03 35.82
N ASP A 313 -4.52 0.07 36.99
CA ASP A 313 -5.18 -0.28 38.26
C ASP A 313 -6.44 0.57 38.51
N LYS A 314 -6.34 1.90 38.28
CA LYS A 314 -7.50 2.82 38.36
C LYS A 314 -8.56 2.53 37.28
N GLY A 315 -8.13 2.08 36.11
CA GLY A 315 -9.02 1.67 35.02
C GLY A 315 -9.80 0.40 35.35
N ALA A 316 -9.13 -0.57 35.95
CA ALA A 316 -9.70 -1.83 36.38
C ALA A 316 -10.85 -1.60 37.38
N ASP A 317 -10.67 -0.74 38.38
CA ASP A 317 -11.70 -0.42 39.37
C ASP A 317 -12.95 0.23 38.73
N LYS A 318 -12.74 1.24 37.85
CA LYS A 318 -13.84 1.88 37.11
C LYS A 318 -14.57 0.87 36.22
N PHE A 319 -13.82 0.05 35.49
CA PHE A 319 -14.36 -0.93 34.54
C PHE A 319 -15.11 -2.06 35.27
N ALA A 320 -14.60 -2.54 36.40
CA ALA A 320 -15.27 -3.51 37.27
C ALA A 320 -16.60 -2.97 37.81
N LYS A 321 -16.63 -1.70 38.26
CA LYS A 321 -17.85 -1.05 38.74
C LYS A 321 -18.92 -0.96 37.64
N ILE A 322 -18.59 -0.37 36.49
CA ILE A 322 -19.57 -0.18 35.41
C ILE A 322 -20.02 -1.50 34.79
N THR A 323 -19.14 -2.50 34.65
CA THR A 323 -19.54 -3.83 34.16
C THR A 323 -20.47 -4.54 35.13
N GLY A 324 -20.26 -4.39 36.45
CA GLY A 324 -21.19 -4.85 37.47
C GLY A 324 -22.57 -4.20 37.38
N GLU A 325 -22.63 -2.88 37.18
CA GLU A 325 -23.89 -2.16 36.98
C GLU A 325 -24.60 -2.59 35.67
N LEU A 326 -23.88 -2.73 34.56
CA LEU A 326 -24.43 -3.12 33.25
C LEU A 326 -24.94 -4.57 33.23
N ALA A 327 -24.26 -5.49 33.91
CA ALA A 327 -24.66 -6.89 34.00
C ALA A 327 -26.05 -7.11 34.63
N THR A 328 -26.54 -6.13 35.42
CA THR A 328 -27.89 -6.19 36.03
C THR A 328 -29.02 -5.73 35.10
N LYS A 329 -28.69 -5.14 33.94
CA LYS A 329 -29.66 -4.52 33.03
C LYS A 329 -30.08 -5.46 31.90
N GLN A 330 -31.17 -5.10 31.23
CA GLN A 330 -31.64 -5.79 30.01
C GLN A 330 -31.08 -5.11 28.76
N SER A 331 -31.02 -5.84 27.65
CA SER A 331 -30.59 -5.30 26.35
C SER A 331 -31.52 -4.18 25.86
N PRO A 332 -31.02 -3.07 25.28
CA PRO A 332 -29.60 -2.79 24.96
C PRO A 332 -28.80 -2.17 26.12
N GLN A 333 -29.41 -1.93 27.28
CA GLN A 333 -28.78 -1.21 28.41
C GLN A 333 -27.71 -2.01 29.16
N ASN A 334 -27.48 -3.28 28.81
CA ASN A 334 -26.32 -4.06 29.26
C ASN A 334 -25.13 -3.98 28.28
N GLN A 335 -25.22 -3.20 27.20
CA GLN A 335 -24.13 -3.01 26.24
C GLN A 335 -23.21 -1.86 26.66
N PHE A 336 -21.91 -2.01 26.42
CA PHE A 336 -20.90 -1.00 26.68
C PHE A 336 -20.24 -0.57 25.37
N ALA A 337 -20.62 0.61 24.86
CA ALA A 337 -20.10 1.13 23.61
C ALA A 337 -18.69 1.66 23.79
N ILE A 338 -17.82 1.25 22.88
CA ILE A 338 -16.46 1.74 22.72
C ILE A 338 -16.49 2.78 21.61
N VAL A 339 -16.25 4.03 21.99
CA VAL A 339 -16.35 5.21 21.13
C VAL A 339 -14.96 5.77 20.85
N LEU A 340 -14.65 6.03 19.60
CA LEU A 340 -13.41 6.66 19.16
C LEU A 340 -13.75 7.93 18.36
N ASP A 341 -13.27 9.10 18.80
CA ASP A 341 -13.53 10.41 18.18
C ASP A 341 -15.03 10.72 17.91
N GLY A 342 -15.93 10.07 18.65
CA GLY A 342 -17.39 10.23 18.55
C GLY A 342 -18.14 9.15 17.76
N GLU A 343 -17.43 8.20 17.13
CA GLU A 343 -18.01 7.06 16.41
C GLU A 343 -17.97 5.77 17.25
N VAL A 344 -19.03 4.96 17.21
CA VAL A 344 -19.10 3.65 17.88
C VAL A 344 -18.36 2.61 17.05
N ILE A 345 -17.25 2.11 17.60
CA ILE A 345 -16.40 1.09 16.98
C ILE A 345 -16.86 -0.33 17.32
N SER A 346 -17.34 -0.53 18.55
CA SER A 346 -17.81 -1.83 19.05
C SER A 346 -18.73 -1.63 20.25
N ASP A 347 -19.76 -2.47 20.40
CA ASP A 347 -20.73 -2.38 21.50
C ASP A 347 -21.04 -3.73 22.19
N PRO A 348 -20.02 -4.39 22.78
CA PRO A 348 -20.20 -5.68 23.45
C PRO A 348 -21.23 -5.63 24.59
N SER A 349 -22.02 -6.69 24.71
CA SER A 349 -22.92 -6.94 25.84
C SER A 349 -22.16 -7.48 27.05
N VAL A 350 -22.41 -6.91 28.22
CA VAL A 350 -21.86 -7.33 29.51
C VAL A 350 -22.84 -8.25 30.22
N SER A 351 -22.38 -9.42 30.67
CA SER A 351 -23.18 -10.42 31.40
C SER A 351 -22.75 -10.64 32.86
N GLN A 352 -21.56 -10.16 33.23
CA GLN A 352 -20.99 -10.28 34.58
C GLN A 352 -20.02 -9.12 34.87
N ALA A 353 -19.78 -8.84 36.15
CA ALA A 353 -18.76 -7.89 36.58
C ALA A 353 -17.35 -8.41 36.24
N LEU A 354 -16.49 -7.56 35.66
CA LEU A 354 -15.13 -7.93 35.24
C LEU A 354 -14.10 -7.33 36.21
N THR A 355 -13.83 -8.05 37.30
CA THR A 355 -13.04 -7.58 38.46
C THR A 355 -11.53 -7.90 38.40
N GLY A 356 -11.02 -8.34 37.24
CA GLY A 356 -9.64 -8.85 37.09
C GLY A 356 -8.65 -7.92 36.37
N GLY A 357 -9.03 -6.68 36.05
CA GLY A 357 -8.19 -5.72 35.29
C GLY A 357 -7.93 -6.09 33.82
N ASN A 358 -8.40 -7.26 33.37
CA ASN A 358 -8.36 -7.72 31.99
C ASN A 358 -9.79 -7.89 31.45
N ALA A 359 -9.99 -7.65 30.16
CA ALA A 359 -11.24 -7.92 29.47
C ALA A 359 -11.00 -8.65 28.14
N GLU A 360 -12.00 -9.44 27.73
CA GLU A 360 -12.03 -10.14 26.44
C GLU A 360 -13.27 -9.66 25.66
N ILE A 361 -13.05 -9.23 24.42
CA ILE A 361 -14.11 -9.02 23.44
C ILE A 361 -14.06 -10.22 22.48
N SER A 362 -15.08 -11.06 22.53
CA SER A 362 -15.23 -12.23 21.66
C SER A 362 -16.39 -12.04 20.67
N GLY A 363 -16.35 -12.79 19.57
CA GLY A 363 -17.31 -12.68 18.48
C GLY A 363 -16.82 -13.40 17.22
N GLY A 364 -17.54 -13.23 16.11
CA GLY A 364 -17.18 -13.79 14.80
C GLY A 364 -16.03 -13.05 14.11
N PHE A 365 -14.94 -12.74 14.83
CA PHE A 365 -13.84 -11.97 14.27
C PHE A 365 -12.98 -12.79 13.31
N THR A 366 -12.57 -12.15 12.22
CA THR A 366 -11.40 -12.57 11.43
C THR A 366 -10.12 -12.08 12.10
N GLN A 367 -8.97 -12.68 11.72
CA GLN A 367 -7.65 -12.22 12.14
C GLN A 367 -7.48 -10.71 11.96
N GLN A 368 -7.81 -10.20 10.77
CA GLN A 368 -7.62 -8.79 10.44
C GLN A 368 -8.54 -7.90 11.28
N SER A 369 -9.84 -8.20 11.37
CA SER A 369 -10.76 -7.41 12.21
C SER A 369 -10.41 -7.41 13.70
N ALA A 370 -9.88 -8.51 14.25
CA ALA A 370 -9.43 -8.55 15.65
C ALA A 370 -8.15 -7.73 15.86
N GLN A 371 -7.22 -7.79 14.90
CA GLN A 371 -6.01 -6.96 14.93
C GLN A 371 -6.36 -5.48 14.77
N ASP A 372 -7.25 -5.12 13.85
CA ASP A 372 -7.69 -3.74 13.61
C ASP A 372 -8.40 -3.15 14.83
N LEU A 373 -9.30 -3.90 15.48
CA LEU A 373 -9.98 -3.51 16.71
C LEU A 373 -9.02 -3.46 17.92
N GLY A 374 -8.11 -4.43 18.07
CA GLY A 374 -7.07 -4.36 19.10
C GLY A 374 -6.19 -3.13 18.94
N ASN A 375 -5.78 -2.84 17.70
CA ASN A 375 -5.07 -1.63 17.34
C ASN A 375 -5.90 -0.38 17.69
N MET A 376 -7.21 -0.35 17.40
CA MET A 376 -8.13 0.75 17.78
C MET A 376 -8.20 1.00 19.28
N LEU A 377 -8.29 -0.06 20.07
CA LEU A 377 -8.36 0.03 21.53
C LEU A 377 -7.01 0.44 22.14
N SER A 378 -5.91 0.23 21.42
CA SER A 378 -4.57 0.71 21.78
C SER A 378 -4.36 2.22 21.53
N TYR A 379 -5.27 2.92 20.83
CA TYR A 379 -5.16 4.38 20.60
C TYR A 379 -5.06 5.15 21.93
N GLY A 380 -5.79 4.71 22.96
CA GLY A 380 -5.77 5.31 24.30
C GLY A 380 -4.51 5.02 25.13
N ALA A 381 -3.69 4.06 24.70
CA ALA A 381 -2.51 3.57 25.44
C ALA A 381 -1.17 4.07 24.86
N LEU A 382 -1.19 4.80 23.74
CA LEU A 382 0.01 5.28 23.06
C LEU A 382 0.66 6.46 23.80
N PRO A 383 1.91 6.31 24.29
CA PRO A 383 2.61 7.36 25.04
C PRO A 383 3.28 8.40 24.12
N LEU A 384 2.57 8.80 23.06
CA LEU A 384 3.05 9.70 22.01
C LEU A 384 2.05 10.82 21.77
N SER A 385 2.53 12.04 21.96
CA SER A 385 1.86 13.25 21.44
C SER A 385 2.52 13.68 20.13
N PHE A 386 1.79 14.38 19.29
CA PHE A 386 2.32 14.95 18.05
C PHE A 386 2.24 16.47 18.08
N SER A 387 3.24 17.13 17.52
CA SER A 387 3.17 18.56 17.23
C SER A 387 3.52 18.83 15.78
N GLU A 388 2.79 19.74 15.16
CA GLU A 388 3.07 20.23 13.81
C GLU A 388 4.47 20.86 13.75
N ASP A 389 5.30 20.39 12.82
CA ASP A 389 6.64 20.92 12.54
C ASP A 389 6.63 21.81 11.29
N SER A 390 5.89 21.38 10.25
CA SER A 390 5.60 22.22 9.09
C SER A 390 4.28 21.84 8.42
N VAL A 391 3.59 22.82 7.86
CA VAL A 391 2.40 22.63 7.01
C VAL A 391 2.63 23.36 5.70
N THR A 392 2.23 22.78 4.59
CA THR A 392 2.34 23.39 3.26
C THR A 392 1.16 23.00 2.39
N THR A 393 0.35 23.99 2.04
CA THR A 393 -0.77 23.84 1.10
C THR A 393 -0.35 24.33 -0.29
N VAL A 394 -0.53 23.51 -1.32
CA VAL A 394 -0.18 23.83 -2.72
C VAL A 394 -1.42 23.69 -3.59
N THR A 395 -1.73 24.71 -4.38
CA THR A 395 -2.87 24.65 -5.31
C THR A 395 -2.54 23.80 -6.55
N ALA A 396 -3.56 23.09 -7.03
CA ALA A 396 -3.45 22.20 -8.19
C ALA A 396 -2.89 22.88 -9.45
N ALA A 397 -3.29 24.14 -9.69
CA ALA A 397 -2.85 24.90 -10.86
C ALA A 397 -1.35 25.20 -10.81
N LEU A 398 -0.85 25.68 -9.67
CA LEU A 398 0.55 26.04 -9.49
C LEU A 398 1.47 24.82 -9.65
N GLY A 399 1.08 23.67 -9.09
CA GLY A 399 1.83 22.42 -9.23
C GLY A 399 1.92 21.92 -10.67
N GLY A 400 0.80 21.96 -11.41
CA GLY A 400 0.75 21.56 -12.82
C GLY A 400 1.58 22.47 -13.73
N GLU A 401 1.55 23.79 -13.52
CA GLU A 401 2.37 24.75 -14.28
C GLU A 401 3.87 24.56 -14.00
N GLN A 402 4.25 24.41 -12.72
CA GLN A 402 5.65 24.17 -12.34
C GLN A 402 6.18 22.83 -12.88
N LEU A 403 5.37 21.76 -12.88
CA LEU A 403 5.73 20.49 -13.53
C LEU A 403 6.01 20.70 -15.01
N ARG A 404 5.11 21.40 -15.72
CA ARG A 404 5.24 21.66 -17.16
C ARG A 404 6.48 22.48 -17.46
N ALA A 405 6.75 23.53 -16.68
CA ALA A 405 7.97 24.33 -16.81
C ALA A 405 9.24 23.51 -16.57
N GLY A 406 9.26 22.67 -15.52
CA GLY A 406 10.38 21.77 -15.22
C GLY A 406 10.63 20.73 -16.32
N LEU A 407 9.58 20.12 -16.87
CA LEU A 407 9.70 19.18 -17.99
C LEU A 407 10.17 19.86 -19.28
N ILE A 408 9.74 21.09 -19.56
CA ILE A 408 10.24 21.88 -20.71
C ILE A 408 11.73 22.20 -20.53
N ALA A 409 12.14 22.66 -19.34
CA ALA A 409 13.55 22.92 -19.03
C ALA A 409 14.42 21.66 -19.16
N GLY A 410 13.93 20.52 -18.64
CA GLY A 410 14.59 19.21 -18.77
C GLY A 410 14.69 18.74 -20.22
N ALA A 411 13.65 18.93 -21.03
CA ALA A 411 13.66 18.60 -22.45
C ALA A 411 14.66 19.47 -23.26
N ILE A 412 14.74 20.77 -22.97
CA ILE A 412 15.73 21.67 -23.56
C ILE A 412 17.15 21.25 -23.15
N GLY A 413 17.38 20.95 -21.87
CA GLY A 413 18.67 20.46 -21.38
C GLY A 413 19.10 19.15 -22.07
N LEU A 414 18.20 18.18 -22.17
CA LEU A 414 18.45 16.92 -22.88
C LEU A 414 18.72 17.16 -24.37
N ALA A 415 17.99 18.06 -25.03
CA ALA A 415 18.22 18.41 -26.43
C ALA A 415 19.63 19.02 -26.63
N LEU A 416 20.07 19.92 -25.75
CA LEU A 416 21.42 20.50 -25.78
C LEU A 416 22.51 19.44 -25.59
N VAL A 417 22.33 18.51 -24.65
CA VAL A 417 23.24 17.36 -24.45
C VAL A 417 23.29 16.48 -25.71
N VAL A 418 22.15 16.15 -26.30
CA VAL A 418 22.07 15.34 -27.54
C VAL A 418 22.75 16.05 -28.71
N ILE A 419 22.54 17.36 -28.89
CA ILE A 419 23.19 18.17 -29.92
C ILE A 419 24.72 18.18 -29.72
N TYR A 420 25.20 18.41 -28.49
CA TYR A 420 26.62 18.36 -28.16
C TYR A 420 27.23 16.99 -28.49
N LEU A 421 26.56 15.91 -28.10
CA LEU A 421 27.00 14.54 -28.40
C LEU A 421 27.06 14.30 -29.92
N LEU A 422 26.03 14.69 -30.69
CA LEU A 422 26.01 14.53 -32.14
C LEU A 422 27.15 15.30 -32.83
N VAL A 423 27.42 16.54 -32.42
CA VAL A 423 28.48 17.39 -33.00
C VAL A 423 29.86 16.83 -32.67
N TYR A 424 30.11 16.46 -31.41
CA TYR A 424 31.45 16.09 -30.92
C TYR A 424 31.79 14.60 -31.12
N TYR A 425 30.84 13.70 -30.88
CA TYR A 425 31.02 12.23 -30.94
C TYR A 425 30.45 11.56 -32.21
N ARG A 426 29.58 12.23 -32.97
CA ARG A 426 29.01 11.76 -34.25
C ARG A 426 28.43 10.34 -34.15
N GLY A 427 28.98 9.35 -34.84
CA GLY A 427 28.50 7.96 -34.82
C GLY A 427 28.50 7.30 -33.43
N LEU A 428 29.35 7.75 -32.50
CA LEU A 428 29.30 7.31 -31.10
C LEU A 428 28.12 7.93 -30.33
N ALA A 429 27.61 9.08 -30.76
CA ALA A 429 26.45 9.72 -30.12
C ALA A 429 25.19 8.85 -30.21
N PHE A 430 25.03 8.06 -31.28
CA PHE A 430 23.92 7.09 -31.37
C PHE A 430 23.93 6.10 -30.19
N ILE A 431 25.11 5.64 -29.77
CA ILE A 431 25.25 4.74 -28.62
C ILE A 431 24.82 5.46 -27.33
N ALA A 432 25.25 6.70 -27.14
CA ALA A 432 24.87 7.51 -25.98
C ALA A 432 23.37 7.81 -25.95
N ILE A 433 22.76 8.20 -27.07
CA ILE A 433 21.32 8.49 -27.17
C ILE A 433 20.49 7.25 -26.82
N VAL A 434 20.85 6.07 -27.36
CA VAL A 434 20.14 4.83 -27.00
C VAL A 434 20.39 4.47 -25.53
N SER A 435 21.59 4.68 -24.99
CA SER A 435 21.88 4.45 -23.56
C SER A 435 21.08 5.38 -22.65
N LEU A 436 20.93 6.66 -23.02
CA LEU A 436 20.08 7.63 -22.33
C LEU A 436 18.59 7.24 -22.40
N MET A 437 18.10 6.75 -23.55
CA MET A 437 16.73 6.23 -23.65
C MET A 437 16.51 4.99 -22.77
N VAL A 438 17.44 4.04 -22.76
CA VAL A 438 17.41 2.86 -21.87
C VAL A 438 17.38 3.31 -20.40
N SER A 439 18.21 4.28 -20.04
CA SER A 439 18.23 4.88 -18.70
C SER A 439 16.89 5.52 -18.32
N ALA A 440 16.33 6.36 -19.21
CA ALA A 440 15.06 7.04 -19.00
C ALA A 440 13.87 6.06 -18.86
N ILE A 441 13.79 5.01 -19.69
CA ILE A 441 12.75 3.98 -19.62
C ILE A 441 12.83 3.21 -18.29
N LEU A 442 14.03 2.79 -17.88
CA LEU A 442 14.22 2.11 -16.61
C LEU A 442 13.90 3.02 -15.42
N THR A 443 14.31 4.30 -15.47
CA THR A 443 14.00 5.29 -14.43
C THR A 443 12.49 5.49 -14.30
N TYR A 444 11.78 5.71 -15.41
CA TYR A 444 10.34 5.92 -15.42
C TYR A 444 9.57 4.69 -14.89
N THR A 445 9.91 3.49 -15.37
CA THR A 445 9.23 2.24 -14.96
C THR A 445 9.46 1.91 -13.48
N ILE A 446 10.68 2.14 -12.96
CA ILE A 446 10.97 1.95 -11.54
C ILE A 446 10.21 3.00 -10.70
N MET A 447 10.18 4.28 -11.09
CA MET A 447 9.40 5.31 -10.39
C MET A 447 7.90 4.98 -10.36
N ALA A 448 7.35 4.47 -11.46
CA ALA A 448 5.95 4.06 -11.54
C ALA A 448 5.63 2.91 -10.57
N LEU A 449 6.49 1.89 -10.51
CA LEU A 449 6.32 0.73 -9.62
C LEU A 449 6.53 1.06 -8.13
N LEU A 450 7.51 1.91 -7.80
CA LEU A 450 7.77 2.34 -6.43
C LEU A 450 6.63 3.18 -5.84
N GLY A 451 5.82 3.82 -6.69
CA GLY A 451 4.68 4.63 -6.28
C GLY A 451 3.62 3.86 -5.47
N LYS A 452 3.42 2.57 -5.74
CA LYS A 452 2.58 1.68 -4.91
C LYS A 452 3.40 0.77 -3.98
N GLY A 453 4.62 0.38 -4.37
CA GLY A 453 5.43 -0.55 -3.58
C GLY A 453 5.94 0.01 -2.25
N ILE A 454 6.27 1.30 -2.21
CA ILE A 454 6.81 1.99 -1.01
C ILE A 454 6.08 3.33 -0.78
N GLY A 455 4.95 3.56 -1.46
CA GLY A 455 4.26 4.86 -1.42
C GLY A 455 5.10 6.03 -1.96
N PHE A 456 6.04 5.79 -2.88
CA PHE A 456 6.92 6.88 -3.34
C PHE A 456 6.16 7.87 -4.24
N ALA A 457 5.85 9.05 -3.72
CA ALA A 457 5.22 10.13 -4.47
C ALA A 457 6.27 11.04 -5.14
N LEU A 458 6.22 11.15 -6.46
CA LEU A 458 7.10 11.99 -7.27
C LEU A 458 6.75 13.47 -7.06
N ASN A 459 7.50 14.18 -6.22
CA ASN A 459 7.33 15.62 -6.00
C ASN A 459 8.21 16.47 -6.95
N LEU A 460 8.08 17.80 -6.91
CA LEU A 460 8.85 18.67 -7.81
C LEU A 460 10.38 18.52 -7.61
N PRO A 461 10.93 18.50 -6.38
CA PRO A 461 12.34 18.23 -6.19
C PRO A 461 12.79 16.85 -6.72
N ALA A 462 11.97 15.81 -6.63
CA ALA A 462 12.26 14.51 -7.25
C ALA A 462 12.39 14.62 -8.77
N VAL A 463 11.49 15.36 -9.43
CA VAL A 463 11.60 15.65 -10.88
C VAL A 463 12.90 16.39 -11.21
N CYS A 464 13.28 17.40 -10.42
CA CYS A 464 14.57 18.08 -10.58
C CYS A 464 15.76 17.12 -10.40
N GLY A 465 15.70 16.22 -9.42
CA GLY A 465 16.70 15.18 -9.19
C GLY A 465 16.87 14.25 -10.38
N ALA A 466 15.76 13.83 -11.00
CA ALA A 466 15.77 13.01 -12.21
C ALA A 466 16.40 13.75 -13.40
N ILE A 467 16.06 15.03 -13.61
CA ILE A 467 16.63 15.87 -14.67
C ILE A 467 18.13 16.06 -14.49
N VAL A 468 18.59 16.38 -13.27
CA VAL A 468 20.02 16.51 -12.95
C VAL A 468 20.75 15.19 -13.19
N ALA A 469 20.17 14.06 -12.76
CA ALA A 469 20.79 12.76 -12.93
C ALA A 469 20.93 12.32 -14.39
N ILE A 470 20.00 12.68 -15.28
CA ILE A 470 20.16 12.46 -16.73
C ILE A 470 21.45 13.13 -17.24
N GLY A 471 21.76 14.34 -16.76
CA GLY A 471 23.02 15.03 -17.05
C GLY A 471 24.24 14.25 -16.54
N ILE A 472 24.17 13.72 -15.32
CA ILE A 472 25.24 12.89 -14.72
C ILE A 472 25.44 11.60 -15.54
N THR A 473 24.37 10.90 -15.96
CA THR A 473 24.48 9.66 -16.76
C THR A 473 25.19 9.86 -18.10
N ALA A 474 25.12 11.07 -18.67
CA ALA A 474 25.84 11.39 -19.90
C ALA A 474 27.38 11.44 -19.69
N ASP A 475 27.86 11.84 -18.51
CA ASP A 475 29.29 11.89 -18.18
C ASP A 475 29.93 10.50 -18.22
N SER A 476 29.27 9.49 -17.66
CA SER A 476 29.74 8.10 -17.69
C SER A 476 29.97 7.57 -19.10
N PHE A 477 29.15 7.97 -20.08
CA PHE A 477 29.36 7.62 -21.48
C PHE A 477 30.52 8.41 -22.11
N ILE A 478 30.63 9.70 -21.79
CA ILE A 478 31.72 10.60 -22.22
C ILE A 478 33.09 10.08 -21.75
N VAL A 479 33.23 9.77 -20.45
CA VAL A 479 34.45 9.22 -19.84
C VAL A 479 34.87 7.91 -20.53
N TYR A 480 33.90 7.04 -20.87
CA TYR A 480 34.22 5.81 -21.59
C TYR A 480 34.67 6.05 -23.02
N PHE A 481 34.02 6.97 -23.75
CA PHE A 481 34.36 7.27 -25.14
C PHE A 481 35.70 7.99 -25.28
N GLU A 482 36.01 8.99 -24.46
CA GLU A 482 37.35 9.61 -24.48
C GLU A 482 38.43 8.56 -24.18
N ARG A 483 38.18 7.63 -23.26
CA ARG A 483 39.18 6.60 -22.96
C ARG A 483 39.39 5.59 -24.09
N ILE A 484 38.39 5.37 -24.94
CA ILE A 484 38.54 4.61 -26.19
C ILE A 484 39.30 5.43 -27.24
N ARG A 485 39.02 6.74 -27.34
CA ARG A 485 39.71 7.65 -28.27
C ARG A 485 41.20 7.76 -27.93
N ASP A 486 41.57 7.84 -26.66
CA ASP A 486 42.97 7.81 -26.20
C ASP A 486 43.73 6.57 -26.67
N GLU A 487 43.15 5.38 -26.49
CA GLU A 487 43.76 4.12 -26.94
C GLU A 487 44.00 4.12 -28.47
N ILE A 488 43.14 4.79 -29.24
CA ILE A 488 43.26 4.92 -30.70
C ILE A 488 44.26 6.02 -31.08
N ARG A 489 44.35 7.13 -30.31
CA ARG A 489 45.44 8.13 -30.40
C ARG A 489 46.82 7.48 -30.19
N GLU A 490 46.89 6.49 -29.29
CA GLU A 490 48.08 5.65 -29.07
C GLU A 490 48.31 4.59 -30.19
N GLY A 491 47.59 4.66 -31.31
CA GLY A 491 47.80 3.85 -32.52
C GLY A 491 47.16 2.45 -32.48
N ARG A 492 46.25 2.17 -31.55
CA ARG A 492 45.61 0.85 -31.41
C ARG A 492 44.36 0.74 -32.28
N THR A 493 44.08 -0.46 -32.77
CA THR A 493 42.83 -0.77 -33.46
C THR A 493 41.65 -0.82 -32.48
N LEU A 494 40.44 -0.55 -32.97
CA LEU A 494 39.25 -0.32 -32.14
C LEU A 494 38.92 -1.48 -31.17
N ARG A 495 39.05 -2.74 -31.61
CA ARG A 495 38.69 -3.90 -30.76
C ARG A 495 39.60 -4.00 -29.51
N PRO A 496 40.95 -4.03 -29.63
CA PRO A 496 41.84 -3.93 -28.47
C PRO A 496 41.71 -2.62 -27.67
N ALA A 497 41.36 -1.50 -28.32
CA ALA A 497 41.14 -0.23 -27.63
C ALA A 497 39.96 -0.32 -26.64
N VAL A 498 38.82 -0.86 -27.08
CA VAL A 498 37.62 -1.05 -26.23
C VAL A 498 37.90 -1.94 -25.01
N GLU A 499 38.69 -3.01 -25.18
CA GLU A 499 39.04 -3.93 -24.08
C GLU A 499 40.04 -3.29 -23.08
N ARG A 500 41.01 -2.49 -23.53
CA ARG A 500 41.98 -1.80 -22.65
C ARG A 500 41.45 -0.52 -22.01
N ALA A 501 40.58 0.21 -22.70
CA ALA A 501 39.92 1.39 -22.16
C ALA A 501 39.03 1.05 -20.96
N TRP A 502 38.42 -0.14 -20.94
CA TRP A 502 37.40 -0.49 -19.95
C TRP A 502 37.89 -0.54 -18.49
N PRO A 503 39.00 -1.21 -18.12
CA PRO A 503 39.56 -1.10 -16.76
C PRO A 503 39.92 0.33 -16.37
N ARG A 504 40.34 1.12 -17.38
CA ARG A 504 40.50 2.58 -17.40
C ARG A 504 39.25 3.30 -16.85
N ALA A 505 38.23 3.34 -17.71
CA ALA A 505 37.00 4.09 -17.54
C ALA A 505 36.14 3.60 -16.37
N ARG A 506 35.99 2.28 -16.18
CA ARG A 506 35.13 1.72 -15.11
C ARG A 506 35.55 2.20 -13.72
N ARG A 507 36.85 2.48 -13.50
CA ARG A 507 37.34 2.97 -12.20
C ARG A 507 36.95 4.44 -12.00
N THR A 508 37.05 5.26 -13.03
CA THR A 508 36.65 6.67 -12.99
C THR A 508 35.13 6.80 -12.80
N ILE A 509 34.36 6.07 -13.60
CA ILE A 509 32.88 6.05 -13.55
C ILE A 509 32.40 5.65 -12.15
N LEU A 510 32.81 4.46 -11.65
CA LEU A 510 32.42 4.00 -10.31
C LEU A 510 32.85 4.95 -9.18
N VAL A 511 33.93 5.73 -9.33
CA VAL A 511 34.34 6.72 -8.32
C VAL A 511 33.48 7.98 -8.41
N SER A 512 33.16 8.46 -9.61
CA SER A 512 32.27 9.62 -9.82
C SER A 512 30.86 9.31 -9.28
N ASP A 513 30.29 8.19 -9.71
CA ASP A 513 28.96 7.74 -9.29
C ASP A 513 28.89 7.47 -7.79
N PHE A 514 29.95 6.90 -7.20
CA PHE A 514 29.98 6.67 -5.75
C PHE A 514 29.98 7.98 -4.95
N VAL A 515 30.64 9.05 -5.44
CA VAL A 515 30.58 10.37 -4.80
C VAL A 515 29.18 10.97 -4.91
N SER A 516 28.54 10.89 -6.09
CA SER A 516 27.16 11.36 -6.29
C SER A 516 26.15 10.57 -5.45
N PHE A 517 26.31 9.25 -5.36
CA PHE A 517 25.49 8.38 -4.53
C PHE A 517 25.70 8.64 -3.02
N LEU A 518 26.94 8.88 -2.59
CA LEU A 518 27.22 9.24 -1.19
C LEU A 518 26.59 10.59 -0.82
N ALA A 519 26.64 11.58 -1.70
CA ALA A 519 25.96 12.85 -1.51
C ALA A 519 24.43 12.66 -1.40
N ALA A 520 23.84 11.85 -2.27
CA ALA A 520 22.42 11.47 -2.18
C ALA A 520 22.08 10.75 -0.86
N ALA A 521 22.92 9.80 -0.42
CA ALA A 521 22.70 9.07 0.83
C ALA A 521 22.77 9.98 2.07
N VAL A 522 23.75 10.89 2.13
CA VAL A 522 23.85 11.88 3.20
C VAL A 522 22.64 12.81 3.21
N LEU A 523 22.24 13.34 2.05
CA LEU A 523 21.03 14.16 1.94
C LEU A 523 19.77 13.39 2.36
N PHE A 524 19.62 12.12 1.98
CA PHE A 524 18.47 11.30 2.32
C PHE A 524 18.35 11.01 3.83
N VAL A 525 19.47 10.90 4.54
CA VAL A 525 19.52 10.67 6.00
C VAL A 525 19.31 11.97 6.79
N VAL A 526 19.89 13.08 6.34
CA VAL A 526 19.89 14.36 7.07
C VAL A 526 18.63 15.19 6.80
N THR A 527 17.93 14.98 5.68
CA THR A 527 16.79 15.83 5.27
C THR A 527 15.42 15.18 5.46
N VAL A 528 14.43 16.05 5.63
CA VAL A 528 13.01 15.75 5.91
C VAL A 528 12.16 16.34 4.77
N GLY A 529 10.90 15.92 4.66
CA GLY A 529 9.95 16.35 3.64
C GLY A 529 10.48 16.18 2.21
N LYS A 530 10.36 17.27 1.43
CA LYS A 530 10.50 17.26 -0.04
C LYS A 530 11.93 16.98 -0.53
N VAL A 531 12.94 17.44 0.21
CA VAL A 531 14.37 17.31 -0.16
C VAL A 531 14.81 15.84 -0.16
N ARG A 532 14.22 15.02 0.71
CA ARG A 532 14.47 13.57 0.73
C ARG A 532 14.01 12.88 -0.55
N GLY A 533 12.97 13.38 -1.22
CA GLY A 533 12.52 12.91 -2.54
C GLY A 533 13.49 13.22 -3.68
N PHE A 534 14.11 14.41 -3.67
CA PHE A 534 15.24 14.74 -4.56
C PHE A 534 16.42 13.78 -4.34
N ALA A 535 16.83 13.61 -3.08
CA ALA A 535 17.96 12.76 -2.71
C ALA A 535 17.74 11.29 -3.09
N PHE A 536 16.55 10.74 -2.80
CA PHE A 536 16.16 9.39 -3.20
C PHE A 536 16.24 9.19 -4.71
N THR A 537 15.68 10.14 -5.46
CA THR A 537 15.65 10.08 -6.92
C THR A 537 17.06 10.08 -7.49
N LEU A 538 17.91 11.03 -7.07
CA LEU A 538 19.29 11.15 -7.53
C LEU A 538 20.06 9.86 -7.24
N GLY A 539 19.98 9.33 -6.01
CA GLY A 539 20.63 8.08 -5.63
C GLY A 539 20.17 6.87 -6.45
N LEU A 540 18.86 6.73 -6.68
CA LEU A 540 18.29 5.67 -7.52
C LEU A 540 18.81 5.73 -8.96
N THR A 541 18.79 6.92 -9.57
CA THR A 541 19.28 7.14 -10.93
C THR A 541 20.79 6.94 -11.07
N THR A 542 21.58 7.26 -10.04
CA THR A 542 23.03 7.00 -10.05
C THR A 542 23.35 5.50 -10.01
N LEU A 543 22.61 4.72 -9.21
CA LEU A 543 22.74 3.24 -9.24
C LEU A 543 22.32 2.66 -10.60
N LEU A 544 21.31 3.26 -11.23
CA LEU A 544 20.82 2.87 -12.54
C LEU A 544 21.84 3.17 -13.65
N ASP A 545 22.54 4.30 -13.59
CA ASP A 545 23.61 4.62 -14.55
C ASP A 545 24.72 3.57 -14.54
N VAL A 546 25.22 3.20 -13.36
CA VAL A 546 26.21 2.12 -13.21
C VAL A 546 25.69 0.83 -13.86
N ALA A 547 24.41 0.47 -13.67
CA ALA A 547 23.81 -0.69 -14.31
C ALA A 547 23.77 -0.57 -15.84
N VAL A 548 23.36 0.59 -16.39
CA VAL A 548 23.30 0.85 -17.84
C VAL A 548 24.69 0.83 -18.46
N VAL A 549 25.68 1.49 -17.87
CA VAL A 549 27.06 1.52 -18.38
C VAL A 549 27.65 0.11 -18.50
N PHE A 550 27.45 -0.73 -17.47
CA PHE A 550 28.03 -2.07 -17.40
C PHE A 550 27.26 -3.11 -18.23
N LEU A 551 25.92 -3.06 -18.22
CA LEU A 551 25.07 -4.08 -18.87
C LEU A 551 24.65 -3.71 -20.30
N PHE A 552 24.64 -2.42 -20.64
CA PHE A 552 24.24 -1.92 -21.95
C PHE A 552 25.40 -1.24 -22.70
N THR A 553 25.94 -0.11 -22.23
CA THR A 553 26.86 0.73 -23.00
C THR A 553 28.14 0.00 -23.38
N LYS A 554 28.82 -0.66 -22.44
CA LYS A 554 30.03 -1.44 -22.72
C LYS A 554 29.76 -2.65 -23.65
N PRO A 555 28.71 -3.48 -23.43
CA PRO A 555 28.36 -4.56 -24.34
C PRO A 555 28.00 -4.11 -25.76
N VAL A 556 27.19 -3.04 -25.92
CA VAL A 556 26.89 -2.44 -27.23
C VAL A 556 28.16 -1.99 -27.93
N MET A 557 29.04 -1.26 -27.23
CA MET A 557 30.32 -0.81 -27.80
C MET A 557 31.23 -1.98 -28.20
N THR A 558 31.23 -3.07 -27.42
CA THR A 558 31.97 -4.32 -27.74
C THR A 558 31.44 -4.99 -29.02
N LEU A 559 30.14 -4.88 -29.32
CA LEU A 559 29.55 -5.40 -30.56
C LEU A 559 29.78 -4.46 -31.74
N LEU A 560 29.56 -3.15 -31.57
CA LEU A 560 29.75 -2.17 -32.64
C LEU A 560 31.21 -2.11 -33.12
N ALA A 561 32.18 -2.28 -32.23
CA ALA A 561 33.61 -2.44 -32.56
C ALA A 561 33.91 -3.64 -33.49
N ARG A 562 32.95 -4.56 -33.71
CA ARG A 562 33.06 -5.66 -34.66
C ARG A 562 32.58 -5.30 -36.06
N THR A 563 31.71 -4.31 -36.20
CA THR A 563 31.10 -3.88 -37.47
C THR A 563 32.10 -3.12 -38.35
N LYS A 564 31.98 -3.26 -39.68
CA LYS A 564 32.90 -2.65 -40.65
C LYS A 564 32.94 -1.11 -40.55
N PHE A 565 31.82 -0.46 -40.25
CA PHE A 565 31.70 1.01 -40.18
C PHE A 565 32.59 1.60 -39.06
N PHE A 566 32.51 1.06 -37.86
CA PHE A 566 33.33 1.49 -36.73
C PHE A 566 34.76 0.93 -36.80
N SER A 567 34.94 -0.34 -37.21
CA SER A 567 36.28 -0.97 -37.23
C SER A 567 37.22 -0.41 -38.29
N SER A 568 36.70 0.22 -39.35
CA SER A 568 37.48 0.87 -40.40
C SER A 568 37.89 2.31 -40.06
N GLY A 569 37.38 2.89 -38.96
CA GLY A 569 37.67 4.28 -38.58
C GLY A 569 37.05 5.30 -39.52
N HIS A 570 35.82 5.07 -40.00
CA HIS A 570 35.15 5.99 -40.93
C HIS A 570 35.06 7.41 -40.33
N PRO A 571 35.21 8.51 -41.11
CA PRO A 571 35.24 9.88 -40.57
C PRO A 571 34.02 10.30 -39.73
N TRP A 572 32.85 9.72 -40.02
CA TRP A 572 31.61 9.92 -39.27
C TRP A 572 31.47 9.02 -38.03
N SER A 573 32.31 7.99 -37.86
CA SER A 573 32.24 7.08 -36.69
C SER A 573 32.65 7.75 -35.37
N GLY A 574 33.25 8.94 -35.40
CA GLY A 574 33.90 9.58 -34.25
C GLY A 574 35.27 8.99 -33.88
N LEU A 575 35.70 7.93 -34.58
CA LEU A 575 36.84 7.08 -34.23
C LEU A 575 37.90 6.98 -35.34
N ASP A 576 37.91 7.94 -36.28
CA ASP A 576 38.91 8.04 -37.35
C ASP A 576 40.31 8.33 -36.77
N PRO A 577 41.28 7.39 -36.89
CA PRO A 577 42.62 7.56 -36.35
C PRO A 577 43.34 8.81 -36.88
N LYS A 578 43.10 9.20 -38.14
CA LYS A 578 43.75 10.38 -38.74
C LYS A 578 43.25 11.66 -38.08
N ARG A 579 41.93 11.78 -37.87
CA ARG A 579 41.30 12.94 -37.20
C ARG A 579 41.55 12.99 -35.71
N LEU A 580 41.82 11.85 -35.07
CA LEU A 580 42.21 11.79 -33.67
C LEU A 580 43.69 12.15 -33.44
N GLY A 581 44.52 12.25 -34.49
CA GLY A 581 45.96 12.49 -34.37
C GLY A 581 46.77 11.25 -33.99
N ALA A 582 46.28 10.06 -34.36
CA ALA A 582 46.94 8.80 -34.03
C ALA A 582 48.35 8.72 -34.65
N LYS A 583 49.35 8.48 -33.81
CA LYS A 583 50.72 8.27 -34.29
C LYS A 583 50.77 6.94 -35.06
N PRO A 584 51.39 6.88 -36.26
CA PRO A 584 51.54 5.62 -36.99
C PRO A 584 52.19 4.56 -36.08
N PRO A 585 51.73 3.30 -36.10
CA PRO A 585 52.34 2.27 -35.28
C PRO A 585 53.81 2.14 -35.65
N LEU A 586 54.70 2.28 -34.67
CA LEU A 586 56.14 2.04 -34.84
C LEU A 586 56.30 0.65 -35.45
N ARG A 587 56.66 0.61 -36.74
CA ARG A 587 56.76 -0.61 -37.54
C ARG A 587 57.82 -1.48 -36.90
N ARG A 588 57.39 -2.45 -36.08
CA ARG A 588 58.29 -3.33 -35.33
C ARG A 588 59.11 -4.09 -36.37
N SER A 589 60.37 -3.66 -36.54
CA SER A 589 61.27 -4.26 -37.53
C SER A 589 61.27 -5.77 -37.33
N ARG A 590 61.02 -6.49 -38.42
CA ARG A 590 60.97 -7.95 -38.42
C ARG A 590 62.35 -8.42 -37.96
N ARG A 591 62.44 -9.05 -36.78
CA ARG A 591 63.69 -9.68 -36.31
C ARG A 591 64.24 -10.50 -37.47
N GLY A 592 65.49 -10.21 -37.86
CA GLY A 592 66.18 -10.99 -38.87
C GLY A 592 66.21 -12.47 -38.47
N ALA A 593 66.19 -13.36 -39.46
CA ALA A 593 66.37 -14.78 -39.22
C ALA A 593 67.75 -15.02 -38.57
N PRO A 594 67.88 -16.04 -37.68
CA PRO A 594 69.18 -16.41 -37.17
C PRO A 594 70.03 -16.98 -38.31
N VAL A 595 71.20 -16.39 -38.52
CA VAL A 595 72.25 -16.95 -39.39
C VAL A 595 72.81 -18.20 -38.69
N PRO A 596 72.90 -19.36 -39.35
CA PRO A 596 73.58 -20.52 -38.76
C PRO A 596 75.09 -20.25 -38.73
N ALA A 597 75.71 -20.44 -37.56
CA ALA A 597 77.16 -20.38 -37.43
C ALA A 597 77.80 -21.62 -38.11
N PRO A 598 78.97 -21.47 -38.77
CA PRO A 598 79.70 -22.62 -39.28
C PRO A 598 80.23 -23.47 -38.12
N VAL A 599 80.27 -24.78 -38.35
CA VAL A 599 80.95 -25.75 -37.48
C VAL A 599 82.40 -25.88 -37.94
N ASP A 600 83.34 -25.34 -37.17
CA ASP A 600 84.76 -25.65 -37.37
C ASP A 600 85.10 -27.00 -36.75
N ALA A 601 85.96 -27.75 -37.45
CA ALA A 601 86.34 -29.09 -37.08
C ALA A 601 87.85 -29.18 -36.81
N LYS A 602 88.17 -29.72 -35.63
CA LYS A 602 89.36 -30.52 -35.32
C LYS A 602 90.69 -29.78 -35.06
N GLU A 603 91.56 -30.52 -34.36
CA GLU A 603 92.96 -30.24 -34.00
C GLU A 603 93.15 -29.30 -32.79
N ALA A 604 93.91 -29.68 -31.74
CA ALA A 604 94.53 -30.97 -31.41
C ALA A 604 94.60 -31.18 -29.89
#